data_AF-A0A7C5U6D5-F1
#
_entry.id   AF-A0A7C5U6D5-F1
#
_cell.length_a   1.000
_cell.length_b   1.000
_cell.length_c   1.000
_cell.angle_alpha   90.00
_cell.angle_beta   90.00
_cell.angle_gamma   90.00
#
_symmetry.space_group_name_H-M   'P 1'
#
loop_
_entity.id
_entity.type
_entity.pdbx_description
1 polymer ?
#
loop_
_entity_poly.entity_id
_entity_poly.type
_entity_poly.pdbx_seq_one_letter_code
_entity_poly.pdbx_strand_id
1 'polypeptide(L)'
;MEVSFKAISPSEFFYKNRDIAGFSSPARSLYMSIRELVENSLDAAEVGRILPDVYVELFEEDAGQNLYRLRVVDNGIGVPGDKIPSAFGTVLYGSKYGFKQSRGTFGLGGTMAILYGQITTNKLATIMSSTDGKTMYVYELMIDVVENKPRVIKSEKKPSPNGWRGTWVEFSLEADYPGARAKILDYFKHTAIVNPHANLTFVDSRGRLYHYPRSVEKVPEPPTETLPHPVGVDVEMMTRMVAETKARNVVTFLTTSFQKIGDKTAREVLELAKLSPDIPPKKLSHEQITSLVNAFKRYEKFRPPDPTPLSPVGKEFLEAGIRKIFNPDFVYVVQREPSSYSGHPFIVEAAVAYGGNIPPSETIQLYRFANKIPLLYDERADVAWKVVDEKIDWNNYKVPKPAPLAVFTSICSTKIPYKTVGKEAIADRPEIERELTMALRECGRNLKLYLSRIEKREAAAKRLSLYAKYLPMIAEFSAKAAGTKKPDIKPLLKKMGITEKELEQTSTQAETE
;
A
#
# COMPACT_ATOMS: atom_id res chain seq x y z
N MET A 1 17.70 -44.64 21.55
CA MET A 1 17.00 -43.74 20.63
C MET A 1 18.00 -43.32 19.56
N GLU A 2 17.89 -43.86 18.35
CA GLU A 2 18.68 -43.35 17.22
C GLU A 2 18.07 -42.02 16.76
N VAL A 3 18.89 -40.97 16.76
CA VAL A 3 18.49 -39.66 16.25
C VAL A 3 18.65 -39.68 14.73
N SER A 4 17.53 -39.69 13.99
CA SER A 4 17.54 -39.62 12.52
C SER A 4 17.53 -38.16 12.07
N PHE A 5 18.54 -37.75 11.29
CA PHE A 5 18.58 -36.44 10.65
C PHE A 5 17.86 -36.48 9.30
N LYS A 6 16.92 -35.56 9.07
CA LYS A 6 16.19 -35.41 7.80
C LYS A 6 16.16 -33.95 7.36
N ALA A 7 16.37 -33.70 6.08
CA ALA A 7 16.12 -32.40 5.45
C ALA A 7 14.64 -32.30 5.05
N ILE A 8 14.08 -31.09 5.13
CA ILE A 8 12.70 -30.79 4.73
C ILE A 8 12.71 -29.78 3.58
N SER A 9 11.78 -29.93 2.63
CA SER A 9 11.65 -28.99 1.53
C SER A 9 11.03 -27.66 1.99
N PRO A 10 11.14 -26.57 1.22
CA PRO A 10 10.42 -25.32 1.52
C PRO A 10 8.91 -25.52 1.63
N SER A 11 8.32 -26.30 0.71
CA SER A 11 6.89 -26.63 0.74
C SER A 11 6.52 -27.39 2.01
N GLU A 12 7.34 -28.36 2.44
CA GLU A 12 7.12 -29.11 3.67
C GLU A 12 7.29 -28.24 4.93
N PHE A 13 8.25 -27.32 4.93
CA PHE A 13 8.43 -26.36 6.02
C PHE A 13 7.18 -25.50 6.21
N PHE A 14 6.63 -24.94 5.13
CA PHE A 14 5.43 -24.11 5.21
C PHE A 14 4.16 -24.93 5.48
N TYR A 15 4.08 -26.18 5.01
CA TYR A 15 3.03 -27.11 5.41
C TYR A 15 3.02 -27.31 6.94
N LYS A 16 4.19 -27.48 7.55
CA LYS A 16 4.33 -27.63 9.01
C LYS A 16 4.17 -26.31 9.78
N ASN A 17 4.44 -25.17 9.15
CA ASN A 17 4.47 -23.84 9.79
C ASN A 17 3.61 -22.82 9.05
N ARG A 18 2.33 -23.15 8.81
CA ARG A 18 1.40 -22.33 7.99
C ARG A 18 1.20 -20.93 8.57
N ASP A 19 1.27 -20.81 9.90
CA ASP A 19 1.17 -19.54 10.62
C ASP A 19 2.22 -18.52 10.19
N ILE A 20 3.44 -18.98 9.87
CA ILE A 20 4.56 -18.11 9.47
C ILE A 20 4.26 -17.41 8.13
N ALA A 21 3.54 -18.08 7.23
CA ALA A 21 3.13 -17.51 5.94
C ALA A 21 1.83 -16.68 6.04
N GLY A 22 1.26 -16.48 7.24
CA GLY A 22 0.01 -15.75 7.44
C GLY A 22 -1.25 -16.59 7.29
N PHE A 23 -1.13 -17.90 7.10
CA PHE A 23 -2.25 -18.84 6.94
C PHE A 23 -2.62 -19.50 8.29
N SER A 24 -2.93 -18.66 9.29
CA SER A 24 -3.10 -19.11 10.68
C SER A 24 -4.52 -19.52 11.07
N SER A 25 -5.54 -19.00 10.38
CA SER A 25 -6.94 -19.36 10.59
C SER A 25 -7.68 -19.40 9.26
N PRO A 26 -8.82 -20.10 9.12
CA PRO A 26 -9.60 -20.13 7.88
C PRO A 26 -9.98 -18.73 7.39
N ALA A 27 -10.39 -17.83 8.28
CA ALA A 27 -10.70 -16.44 7.94
C ALA A 27 -9.47 -15.67 7.42
N ARG A 28 -8.34 -15.77 8.12
CA ARG A 28 -7.10 -15.08 7.71
C ARG A 28 -6.54 -15.66 6.41
N SER A 29 -6.63 -16.97 6.24
CA SER A 29 -6.14 -17.70 5.05
C SER A 29 -6.91 -17.31 3.80
N LEU A 30 -8.23 -17.13 3.90
CA LEU A 30 -9.05 -16.60 2.81
C LEU A 30 -8.64 -15.17 2.44
N TYR A 31 -8.52 -14.29 3.45
CA TYR A 31 -8.07 -12.91 3.24
C TYR A 31 -6.69 -12.86 2.56
N MET A 32 -5.72 -13.63 3.06
CA MET A 32 -4.36 -13.69 2.49
C MET A 32 -4.36 -14.24 1.06
N SER A 33 -5.17 -15.26 0.77
CA SER A 33 -5.30 -15.83 -0.57
C SER A 33 -5.81 -14.80 -1.58
N ILE A 34 -6.87 -14.07 -1.23
CA ILE A 34 -7.42 -13.00 -2.06
C ILE A 34 -6.37 -11.90 -2.26
N ARG A 35 -5.77 -11.42 -1.16
CA ARG A 35 -4.76 -10.35 -1.17
C ARG A 35 -3.59 -10.67 -2.09
N GLU A 36 -2.96 -11.84 -1.91
CA GLU A 36 -1.76 -12.21 -2.68
C GLU A 36 -2.05 -12.38 -4.18
N LEU A 37 -3.23 -12.90 -4.55
CA LEU A 37 -3.60 -13.04 -5.95
C LEU A 37 -3.93 -11.68 -6.58
N VAL A 38 -4.71 -10.83 -5.90
CA VAL A 38 -5.02 -9.46 -6.38
C VAL A 38 -3.74 -8.63 -6.53
N GLU A 39 -2.82 -8.70 -5.58
CA GLU A 39 -1.53 -8.00 -5.67
C GLU A 39 -0.70 -8.45 -6.88
N ASN A 40 -0.67 -9.75 -7.16
CA ASN A 40 0.04 -10.28 -8.32
C ASN A 40 -0.64 -9.89 -9.65
N SER A 41 -1.97 -9.85 -9.69
CA SER A 41 -2.73 -9.37 -10.85
C SER A 41 -2.48 -7.89 -11.13
N LEU A 42 -2.45 -7.04 -10.10
CA LEU A 42 -2.10 -5.62 -10.23
C LEU A 42 -0.66 -5.43 -10.72
N ASP A 43 0.30 -6.15 -10.14
CA ASP A 43 1.70 -6.14 -10.59
C ASP A 43 1.82 -6.56 -12.07
N ALA A 44 1.12 -7.62 -12.47
CA ALA A 44 1.16 -8.17 -13.83
C ALA A 44 0.61 -7.17 -14.86
N ALA A 45 -0.46 -6.44 -14.55
CA ALA A 45 -1.01 -5.41 -15.42
C ALA A 45 -0.09 -4.17 -15.51
N GLU A 46 0.41 -3.67 -14.36
CA GLU A 46 1.27 -2.48 -14.33
C GLU A 46 2.61 -2.69 -15.04
N VAL A 47 3.23 -3.87 -14.90
CA VAL A 47 4.45 -4.23 -15.65
C VAL A 47 4.22 -4.17 -17.16
N GLY A 48 3.02 -4.56 -17.62
CA GLY A 48 2.61 -4.48 -19.01
C GLY A 48 2.16 -3.09 -19.47
N ARG A 49 2.13 -2.10 -18.57
CA ARG A 49 1.49 -0.79 -18.78
C ARG A 49 0.02 -0.91 -19.20
N ILE A 50 -0.68 -1.89 -18.63
CA ILE A 50 -2.11 -2.15 -18.87
C ILE A 50 -2.90 -1.57 -17.70
N LEU A 51 -4.03 -0.91 -17.98
CA LEU A 51 -4.95 -0.49 -16.92
C LEU A 51 -5.61 -1.73 -16.30
N PRO A 52 -5.37 -2.04 -15.01
CA PRO A 52 -5.80 -3.30 -14.42
C PRO A 52 -7.33 -3.44 -14.40
N ASP A 53 -7.80 -4.62 -14.76
CA ASP A 53 -9.16 -5.09 -14.50
C ASP A 53 -9.04 -6.44 -13.79
N VAL A 54 -9.47 -6.46 -12.52
CA VAL A 54 -9.33 -7.62 -11.65
C VAL A 54 -10.72 -8.03 -11.17
N TYR A 55 -11.11 -9.26 -11.53
CA TYR A 55 -12.33 -9.90 -11.12
C TYR A 55 -12.04 -11.00 -10.10
N VAL A 56 -12.65 -10.91 -8.93
CA VAL A 56 -12.54 -11.88 -7.85
C VAL A 56 -13.92 -12.42 -7.53
N GLU A 57 -14.06 -13.73 -7.49
CA GLU A 57 -15.31 -14.41 -7.16
C GLU A 57 -15.03 -15.48 -6.12
N LEU A 58 -15.84 -15.48 -5.07
CA LEU A 58 -15.83 -16.50 -4.04
C LEU A 58 -17.15 -17.27 -4.11
N PHE A 59 -17.10 -18.54 -4.46
CA PHE A 59 -18.27 -19.41 -4.53
C PHE A 59 -18.29 -20.36 -3.33
N GLU A 60 -19.44 -20.54 -2.68
CA GLU A 60 -19.62 -21.51 -1.60
C GLU A 60 -19.99 -22.87 -2.20
N GLU A 61 -19.07 -23.85 -2.11
CA GLU A 61 -19.30 -25.20 -2.66
C GLU A 61 -20.10 -26.08 -1.71
N ASP A 62 -19.76 -26.02 -0.42
CA ASP A 62 -20.41 -26.79 0.63
C ASP A 62 -20.37 -26.00 1.95
N ALA A 63 -21.52 -25.48 2.36
CA ALA A 63 -21.70 -24.73 3.59
C ALA A 63 -21.41 -25.57 4.84
N GLY A 64 -21.66 -26.89 4.80
CA GLY A 64 -21.44 -27.80 5.93
C GLY A 64 -19.96 -28.07 6.21
N GLN A 65 -19.11 -27.93 5.18
CA GLN A 65 -17.66 -28.15 5.26
C GLN A 65 -16.85 -26.86 5.22
N ASN A 66 -17.50 -25.68 5.24
CA ASN A 66 -16.85 -24.38 5.06
C ASN A 66 -15.94 -24.35 3.82
N LEU A 67 -16.41 -24.98 2.73
CA LEU A 67 -15.64 -25.16 1.51
C LEU A 67 -16.01 -24.09 0.49
N TYR A 68 -15.01 -23.33 0.06
CA TYR A 68 -15.19 -22.26 -0.91
C TYR A 68 -14.27 -22.46 -2.11
N ARG A 69 -14.73 -22.03 -3.28
CA ARG A 69 -13.93 -21.92 -4.50
C ARG A 69 -13.59 -20.45 -4.73
N LEU A 70 -12.30 -20.13 -4.72
CA LEU A 70 -11.80 -18.80 -5.02
C LEU A 70 -11.37 -18.75 -6.48
N ARG A 71 -11.86 -17.75 -7.21
CA ARG A 71 -11.49 -17.45 -8.59
C ARG A 71 -10.97 -16.01 -8.67
N VAL A 72 -9.81 -15.84 -9.27
CA VAL A 72 -9.21 -14.52 -9.56
C VAL A 72 -8.83 -14.47 -11.04
N VAL A 73 -9.32 -13.45 -11.74
CA VAL A 73 -9.10 -13.24 -13.16
C VAL A 73 -8.59 -11.83 -13.37
N ASP A 74 -7.54 -11.69 -14.17
CA ASP A 74 -6.97 -10.39 -14.55
C ASP A 74 -6.82 -10.23 -16.05
N ASN A 75 -6.52 -8.98 -16.46
CA ASN A 75 -6.17 -8.59 -17.82
C ASN A 75 -4.67 -8.29 -17.99
N GLY A 76 -3.81 -8.87 -17.14
CA GLY A 76 -2.39 -8.56 -17.09
C GLY A 76 -1.59 -9.11 -18.28
N ILE A 77 -0.26 -9.13 -18.16
CA ILE A 77 0.62 -9.63 -19.23
C ILE A 77 0.45 -11.13 -19.53
N GLY A 78 -0.15 -11.89 -18.61
CA GLY A 78 -0.21 -13.35 -18.62
C GLY A 78 1.13 -14.01 -18.25
N VAL A 79 1.10 -15.33 -18.09
CA VAL A 79 2.26 -16.17 -17.80
C VAL A 79 2.50 -17.08 -19.02
N PRO A 80 3.74 -17.15 -19.55
CA PRO A 80 4.07 -18.07 -20.64
C PRO A 80 3.70 -19.51 -20.27
N GLY A 81 3.10 -20.25 -21.20
CA GLY A 81 2.55 -21.59 -20.94
C GLY A 81 3.54 -22.57 -20.31
N ASP A 82 4.81 -22.54 -20.74
CA ASP A 82 5.89 -23.39 -20.21
C ASP A 82 6.29 -23.02 -18.76
N LYS A 83 5.97 -21.80 -18.32
CA LYS A 83 6.30 -21.30 -16.97
C LYS A 83 5.15 -21.45 -15.98
N ILE A 84 3.91 -21.69 -16.44
CA ILE A 84 2.73 -21.82 -15.56
C ILE A 84 2.97 -22.85 -14.43
N PRO A 85 3.41 -24.09 -14.72
CA PRO A 85 3.59 -25.08 -13.65
C PRO A 85 4.59 -24.63 -12.58
N SER A 86 5.75 -24.10 -12.98
CA SER A 86 6.76 -23.63 -12.01
C SER A 86 6.32 -22.37 -11.26
N ALA A 87 5.61 -21.46 -11.92
CA ALA A 87 5.14 -20.22 -11.30
C ALA A 87 4.12 -20.45 -10.18
N PHE A 88 3.25 -21.46 -10.33
CA PHE A 88 2.14 -21.72 -9.40
C PHE A 88 2.31 -23.00 -8.57
N GLY A 89 3.30 -23.85 -8.90
CA GLY A 89 3.52 -25.13 -8.22
C GLY A 89 4.93 -25.33 -7.67
N THR A 90 5.75 -24.28 -7.59
CA THR A 90 7.05 -24.29 -6.92
C THR A 90 7.14 -23.15 -5.91
N VAL A 91 7.33 -23.49 -4.63
CA VAL A 91 7.51 -22.50 -3.56
C VAL A 91 8.90 -21.88 -3.69
N LEU A 92 9.00 -20.55 -3.51
CA LEU A 92 10.21 -19.74 -3.74
C LEU A 92 10.68 -19.75 -5.21
N TYR A 93 9.74 -19.83 -6.15
CA TYR A 93 10.02 -19.58 -7.56
C TYR A 93 9.43 -18.23 -7.96
N GLY A 94 10.25 -17.32 -8.47
CA GLY A 94 9.76 -16.01 -8.85
C GLY A 94 10.72 -15.22 -9.73
N SER A 95 10.18 -14.17 -10.37
CA SER A 95 10.93 -13.22 -11.17
C SER A 95 11.31 -11.95 -10.39
N LYS A 96 11.00 -11.89 -9.09
CA LYS A 96 11.08 -10.68 -8.24
C LYS A 96 12.39 -10.54 -7.44
N TYR A 97 13.51 -11.12 -7.88
CA TYR A 97 14.80 -11.09 -7.14
C TYR A 97 15.67 -9.84 -7.39
N GLY A 98 15.24 -8.93 -8.27
CA GLY A 98 15.96 -7.69 -8.56
C GLY A 98 15.78 -6.60 -7.52
N PHE A 99 16.70 -5.63 -7.47
CA PHE A 99 16.58 -4.42 -6.64
C PHE A 99 15.60 -3.42 -7.28
N LYS A 100 14.31 -3.70 -7.12
CA LYS A 100 13.19 -2.84 -7.52
C LYS A 100 12.07 -2.92 -6.51
N GLN A 101 11.22 -1.90 -6.46
CA GLN A 101 9.99 -1.99 -5.68
C GLN A 101 9.07 -3.10 -6.21
N SER A 102 8.46 -3.85 -5.30
CA SER A 102 7.39 -4.80 -5.59
C SER A 102 6.38 -4.88 -4.45
N ARG A 103 5.14 -5.25 -4.77
CA ARG A 103 4.08 -5.53 -3.78
C ARG A 103 4.43 -6.80 -2.98
N GLY A 104 4.66 -7.91 -3.69
CA GLY A 104 5.15 -9.17 -3.11
C GLY A 104 6.69 -9.24 -3.00
N THR A 105 7.24 -9.94 -2.00
CA THR A 105 8.70 -9.97 -1.72
C THR A 105 9.38 -11.30 -2.03
N PHE A 106 8.66 -12.42 -2.17
CA PHE A 106 9.29 -13.75 -2.19
C PHE A 106 8.76 -14.76 -3.23
N GLY A 107 7.83 -14.36 -4.11
CA GLY A 107 7.19 -15.33 -5.01
C GLY A 107 6.47 -16.48 -4.26
N LEU A 108 6.09 -16.23 -3.01
CA LEU A 108 5.48 -17.21 -2.11
C LEU A 108 3.95 -17.15 -2.14
N GLY A 109 3.36 -15.97 -2.15
CA GLY A 109 1.96 -15.77 -1.77
C GLY A 109 0.94 -16.57 -2.58
N GLY A 110 0.95 -16.45 -3.91
CA GLY A 110 0.02 -17.17 -4.78
C GLY A 110 0.18 -18.69 -4.68
N THR A 111 1.42 -19.19 -4.70
CA THR A 111 1.74 -20.61 -4.52
C THR A 111 1.32 -21.11 -3.14
N MET A 112 1.48 -20.30 -2.10
CA MET A 112 1.04 -20.64 -0.73
C MET A 112 -0.48 -20.70 -0.61
N ALA A 113 -1.22 -19.86 -1.32
CA ALA A 113 -2.68 -19.92 -1.37
C ALA A 113 -3.15 -21.24 -2.03
N ILE A 114 -2.52 -21.63 -3.14
CA ILE A 114 -2.77 -22.90 -3.81
C ILE A 114 -2.40 -24.08 -2.90
N LEU A 115 -1.23 -24.03 -2.25
CA LEU A 115 -0.79 -25.05 -1.30
C LEU A 115 -1.80 -25.21 -0.15
N TYR A 116 -2.26 -24.09 0.42
CA TYR A 116 -3.27 -24.07 1.48
C TYR A 116 -4.57 -24.74 1.02
N GLY A 117 -5.05 -24.40 -0.18
CA GLY A 117 -6.24 -25.01 -0.77
C GLY A 117 -6.08 -26.52 -0.98
N GLN A 118 -4.94 -26.96 -1.51
CA GLN A 118 -4.64 -28.37 -1.71
C GLN A 118 -4.59 -29.15 -0.38
N ILE A 119 -3.94 -28.60 0.66
CA ILE A 119 -3.84 -29.26 1.97
C ILE A 119 -5.21 -29.42 2.62
N THR A 120 -6.09 -28.43 2.48
CA THR A 120 -7.40 -28.42 3.14
C THR A 120 -8.46 -29.21 2.39
N THR A 121 -8.38 -29.26 1.06
CA THR A 121 -9.46 -29.82 0.22
C THR A 121 -9.03 -31.04 -0.58
N ASN A 122 -7.72 -31.25 -0.74
CA ASN A 122 -7.14 -32.24 -1.64
C ASN A 122 -7.62 -32.13 -3.11
N LYS A 123 -8.08 -30.94 -3.52
CA LYS A 123 -8.52 -30.65 -4.89
C LYS A 123 -7.40 -30.01 -5.73
N LEU A 124 -7.54 -30.11 -7.04
CA LEU A 124 -6.62 -29.52 -8.02
C LEU A 124 -6.82 -27.99 -8.09
N ALA A 125 -5.74 -27.27 -8.40
CA ALA A 125 -5.82 -25.88 -8.83
C ALA A 125 -5.86 -25.81 -10.36
N THR A 126 -6.75 -24.98 -10.88
CA THR A 126 -6.90 -24.70 -12.31
C THR A 126 -6.31 -23.34 -12.60
N ILE A 127 -5.27 -23.31 -13.44
CA ILE A 127 -4.60 -22.09 -13.89
C ILE A 127 -4.79 -21.96 -15.39
N MET A 128 -5.31 -20.81 -15.83
CA MET A 128 -5.38 -20.47 -17.25
C MET A 128 -4.60 -19.19 -17.51
N SER A 129 -3.87 -19.11 -18.62
CA SER A 129 -3.22 -17.86 -19.00
C SER A 129 -3.06 -17.71 -20.50
N SER A 130 -3.15 -16.47 -20.97
CA SER A 130 -2.84 -16.08 -22.34
C SER A 130 -1.96 -14.83 -22.34
N THR A 131 -0.86 -14.88 -23.08
CA THR A 131 0.09 -13.76 -23.22
C THR A 131 -0.12 -12.96 -24.50
N ASP A 132 -0.75 -13.54 -25.52
CA ASP A 132 -0.90 -12.99 -26.87
C ASP A 132 -2.36 -12.71 -27.25
N GLY A 133 -3.32 -13.07 -26.40
CA GLY A 133 -4.75 -12.95 -26.70
C GLY A 133 -5.25 -13.96 -27.73
N LYS A 134 -4.42 -14.91 -28.16
CA LYS A 134 -4.77 -15.91 -29.20
C LYS A 134 -4.81 -17.31 -28.64
N THR A 135 -3.80 -17.67 -27.85
CA THR A 135 -3.69 -19.00 -27.24
C THR A 135 -3.83 -18.89 -25.74
N MET A 136 -4.77 -19.63 -25.18
CA MET A 136 -4.92 -19.85 -23.75
C MET A 136 -4.35 -21.23 -23.39
N TYR A 137 -3.45 -21.24 -22.41
CA TYR A 137 -2.93 -22.46 -21.81
C TYR A 137 -3.71 -22.75 -20.54
N VAL A 138 -4.22 -23.96 -20.39
CA VAL A 138 -5.01 -24.42 -19.25
C VAL A 138 -4.26 -25.56 -18.57
N TYR A 139 -4.00 -25.42 -17.28
CA TYR A 139 -3.31 -26.41 -16.45
C TYR A 139 -4.16 -26.75 -15.22
N GLU A 140 -4.31 -28.04 -14.95
CA GLU A 140 -4.78 -28.55 -13.65
C GLU A 140 -3.57 -29.17 -12.94
N LEU A 141 -3.20 -28.62 -11.80
CA LEU A 141 -1.97 -29.01 -11.10
C LEU A 141 -2.15 -29.12 -9.59
N MET A 142 -1.24 -29.88 -8.99
CA MET A 142 -0.97 -29.93 -7.55
C MET A 142 0.50 -29.59 -7.30
N ILE A 143 0.84 -29.34 -6.04
CA ILE A 143 2.18 -29.15 -5.53
C ILE A 143 2.62 -30.44 -4.85
N ASP A 144 3.73 -31.00 -5.31
CA ASP A 144 4.44 -32.03 -4.56
C ASP A 144 5.15 -31.37 -3.38
N VAL A 145 4.62 -31.59 -2.17
CA VAL A 145 5.12 -30.97 -0.94
C VAL A 145 6.50 -31.50 -0.57
N VAL A 146 6.82 -32.75 -0.90
CA VAL A 146 8.11 -33.36 -0.56
C VAL A 146 9.19 -32.88 -1.51
N GLU A 147 8.93 -32.89 -2.81
CA GLU A 147 9.92 -32.49 -3.81
C GLU A 147 9.95 -30.98 -4.11
N ASN A 148 8.95 -30.22 -3.65
CA ASN A 148 8.73 -28.82 -4.03
C ASN A 148 8.64 -28.61 -5.55
N LYS A 149 7.87 -29.47 -6.24
CA LYS A 149 7.70 -29.45 -7.69
C LYS A 149 6.22 -29.47 -8.09
N PRO A 150 5.86 -28.90 -9.26
CA PRO A 150 4.51 -29.01 -9.76
C PRO A 150 4.22 -30.43 -10.24
N ARG A 151 3.07 -30.97 -9.82
CA ARG A 151 2.48 -32.19 -10.35
C ARG A 151 1.33 -31.82 -11.28
N VAL A 152 1.60 -31.79 -12.58
CA VAL A 152 0.60 -31.49 -13.60
C VAL A 152 -0.26 -32.73 -13.85
N ILE A 153 -1.57 -32.60 -13.66
CA ILE A 153 -2.54 -33.68 -13.91
C ILE A 153 -3.12 -33.55 -15.31
N LYS A 154 -3.40 -32.32 -15.74
CA LYS A 154 -3.92 -32.03 -17.07
C LYS A 154 -3.27 -30.77 -17.64
N SER A 155 -3.01 -30.78 -18.94
CA SER A 155 -2.59 -29.60 -19.70
C SER A 155 -3.31 -29.57 -21.04
N GLU A 156 -3.85 -28.41 -21.40
CA GLU A 156 -4.62 -28.21 -22.62
C GLU A 156 -4.30 -26.83 -23.22
N LYS A 157 -4.35 -26.73 -24.55
CA LYS A 157 -4.25 -25.45 -25.27
C LYS A 157 -5.56 -25.17 -25.97
N LYS A 158 -6.12 -23.97 -25.78
CA LYS A 158 -7.38 -23.52 -26.38
C LYS A 158 -7.19 -22.16 -27.06
N PRO A 159 -8.03 -21.80 -28.04
CA PRO A 159 -8.16 -20.42 -28.47
C PRO A 159 -8.57 -19.53 -27.29
N SER A 160 -7.97 -18.35 -27.17
CA SER A 160 -8.33 -17.41 -26.10
C SER A 160 -9.70 -16.79 -26.38
N PRO A 161 -10.65 -16.82 -25.42
CA PRO A 161 -11.99 -16.30 -25.62
C PRO A 161 -11.94 -14.78 -25.80
N ASN A 162 -12.59 -14.28 -26.85
CA ASN A 162 -12.73 -12.83 -27.12
C ASN A 162 -11.40 -12.05 -27.10
N GLY A 163 -10.29 -12.69 -27.46
CA GLY A 163 -8.98 -12.03 -27.43
C GLY A 163 -8.41 -11.81 -26.03
N TRP A 164 -8.94 -12.48 -25.00
CA TRP A 164 -8.54 -12.27 -23.60
C TRP A 164 -7.04 -12.53 -23.40
N ARG A 165 -6.40 -11.61 -22.70
CA ARG A 165 -5.00 -11.70 -22.26
C ARG A 165 -4.97 -11.48 -20.76
N GLY A 166 -4.28 -12.35 -20.03
CA GLY A 166 -4.19 -12.27 -18.57
C GLY A 166 -4.01 -13.62 -17.92
N THR A 167 -4.32 -13.68 -16.63
CA THR A 167 -4.22 -14.89 -15.82
C THR A 167 -5.54 -15.17 -15.10
N TRP A 168 -5.89 -16.44 -15.02
CA TRP A 168 -7.04 -16.98 -14.32
C TRP A 168 -6.51 -18.02 -13.33
N VAL A 169 -6.83 -17.83 -12.05
CA VAL A 169 -6.44 -18.75 -10.97
C VAL A 169 -7.71 -19.17 -10.25
N GLU A 170 -7.98 -20.48 -10.22
CA GLU A 170 -9.13 -21.06 -9.53
C GLU A 170 -8.72 -22.27 -8.68
N PHE A 171 -9.11 -22.30 -7.42
CA PHE A 171 -8.91 -23.46 -6.53
C PHE A 171 -9.92 -23.44 -5.37
N SER A 172 -10.13 -24.60 -4.75
CA SER A 172 -10.95 -24.73 -3.55
C SER A 172 -10.09 -24.65 -2.29
N LEU A 173 -10.64 -24.05 -1.23
CA LEU A 173 -10.03 -23.95 0.09
C LEU A 173 -11.09 -24.02 1.19
N GLU A 174 -10.71 -24.55 2.34
CA GLU A 174 -11.49 -24.40 3.58
C GLU A 174 -11.32 -22.96 4.10
N ALA A 175 -12.42 -22.25 4.39
CA ALA A 175 -12.38 -20.84 4.74
C ALA A 175 -13.54 -20.40 5.64
N ASP A 176 -13.37 -19.30 6.37
CA ASP A 176 -14.44 -18.63 7.13
C ASP A 176 -14.71 -17.26 6.52
N TYR A 177 -15.66 -17.21 5.57
CA TYR A 177 -16.06 -15.95 4.94
C TYR A 177 -16.77 -14.99 5.90
N PRO A 178 -17.74 -15.41 6.74
CA PRO A 178 -18.37 -14.52 7.73
C PRO A 178 -17.36 -13.77 8.60
N GLY A 179 -16.32 -14.46 9.12
CA GLY A 179 -15.26 -13.85 9.91
C GLY A 179 -14.30 -12.96 9.10
N ALA A 180 -14.00 -13.32 7.85
CA ALA A 180 -13.08 -12.57 6.99
C ALA A 180 -13.73 -11.39 6.25
N ARG A 181 -15.06 -11.39 6.10
CA ARG A 181 -15.80 -10.50 5.20
C ARG A 181 -15.45 -9.03 5.39
N ALA A 182 -15.48 -8.54 6.64
CA ALA A 182 -15.22 -7.13 6.92
C ALA A 182 -13.84 -6.70 6.41
N LYS A 183 -12.81 -7.52 6.70
CA LYS A 183 -11.43 -7.26 6.28
C LYS A 183 -11.21 -7.38 4.78
N ILE A 184 -11.90 -8.31 4.12
CA ILE A 184 -11.87 -8.42 2.64
C ILE A 184 -12.48 -7.17 1.99
N LEU A 185 -13.61 -6.67 2.51
CA LEU A 185 -14.22 -5.45 1.98
C LEU A 185 -13.36 -4.21 2.24
N ASP A 186 -12.76 -4.09 3.42
CA ASP A 186 -11.79 -3.03 3.73
C ASP A 186 -10.58 -3.12 2.78
N TYR A 187 -10.10 -4.32 2.47
CA TYR A 187 -9.00 -4.53 1.53
C TYR A 187 -9.32 -4.02 0.12
N PHE A 188 -10.47 -4.38 -0.45
CA PHE A 188 -10.85 -3.87 -1.77
C PHE A 188 -11.05 -2.35 -1.74
N LYS A 189 -11.72 -1.83 -0.71
CA LYS A 189 -11.91 -0.38 -0.53
C LYS A 189 -10.57 0.35 -0.44
N HIS A 190 -9.62 -0.14 0.35
CA HIS A 190 -8.32 0.50 0.54
C HIS A 190 -7.42 0.32 -0.69
N THR A 191 -7.45 -0.83 -1.34
CA THR A 191 -6.73 -1.07 -2.60
C THR A 191 -7.20 -0.13 -3.70
N ALA A 192 -8.51 0.17 -3.77
CA ALA A 192 -9.05 1.14 -4.71
C ALA A 192 -8.57 2.59 -4.46
N ILE A 193 -8.21 2.94 -3.22
CA ILE A 193 -7.65 4.27 -2.87
C ILE A 193 -6.24 4.43 -3.46
N VAL A 194 -5.39 3.43 -3.30
CA VAL A 194 -3.98 3.50 -3.75
C VAL A 194 -3.76 3.03 -5.18
N ASN A 195 -4.76 2.43 -5.81
CA ASN A 195 -4.75 2.03 -7.21
C ASN A 195 -5.99 2.58 -7.94
N PRO A 196 -6.16 3.92 -8.03
CA PRO A 196 -7.35 4.53 -8.65
C PRO A 196 -7.45 4.26 -10.16
N HIS A 197 -6.40 3.72 -10.78
CA HIS A 197 -6.37 3.30 -12.18
C HIS A 197 -6.87 1.86 -12.40
N ALA A 198 -7.12 1.10 -11.34
CA ALA A 198 -7.60 -0.27 -11.41
C ALA A 198 -9.14 -0.33 -11.33
N ASN A 199 -9.73 -1.23 -12.12
CA ASN A 199 -11.09 -1.72 -11.88
C ASN A 199 -11.00 -2.95 -10.98
N LEU A 200 -11.68 -2.91 -9.84
CA LEU A 200 -11.73 -4.05 -8.92
C LEU A 200 -13.18 -4.50 -8.77
N THR A 201 -13.44 -5.76 -9.10
CA THR A 201 -14.75 -6.38 -8.94
C THR A 201 -14.64 -7.58 -8.01
N PHE A 202 -15.45 -7.60 -6.97
CA PHE A 202 -15.54 -8.71 -6.03
C PHE A 202 -16.98 -9.21 -5.91
N VAL A 203 -17.20 -10.48 -6.23
CA VAL A 203 -18.46 -11.19 -6.01
C VAL A 203 -18.28 -12.10 -4.81
N ASP A 204 -19.07 -11.88 -3.76
CA ASP A 204 -18.99 -12.72 -2.57
C ASP A 204 -19.77 -14.03 -2.69
N SER A 205 -19.64 -14.89 -1.67
CA SER A 205 -20.32 -16.19 -1.63
C SER A 205 -21.85 -16.12 -1.64
N ARG A 206 -22.42 -14.94 -1.38
CA ARG A 206 -23.86 -14.69 -1.40
C ARG A 206 -24.33 -14.05 -2.71
N GLY A 207 -23.44 -13.92 -3.70
CA GLY A 207 -23.72 -13.28 -4.99
C GLY A 207 -23.80 -11.76 -4.94
N ARG A 208 -23.33 -11.11 -3.86
CA ARG A 208 -23.29 -9.65 -3.79
C ARG A 208 -22.08 -9.13 -4.58
N LEU A 209 -22.37 -8.22 -5.50
CA LEU A 209 -21.37 -7.54 -6.32
C LEU A 209 -20.85 -6.28 -5.60
N TYR A 210 -19.55 -6.23 -5.40
CA TYR A 210 -18.81 -5.05 -4.98
C TYR A 210 -17.95 -4.60 -6.15
N HIS A 211 -18.21 -3.41 -6.68
CA HIS A 211 -17.50 -2.89 -7.84
C HIS A 211 -16.88 -1.53 -7.54
N TYR A 212 -15.58 -1.43 -7.72
CA TYR A 212 -14.78 -0.22 -7.54
C TYR A 212 -14.22 0.18 -8.92
N PRO A 213 -14.91 1.08 -9.65
CA PRO A 213 -14.46 1.51 -10.96
C PRO A 213 -13.28 2.46 -10.84
N ARG A 214 -12.36 2.40 -11.80
CA ARG A 214 -11.23 3.31 -11.91
C ARG A 214 -11.69 4.76 -12.01
N SER A 215 -10.94 5.67 -11.39
CA SER A 215 -11.09 7.12 -11.53
C SER A 215 -9.97 7.76 -12.35
N VAL A 216 -8.90 7.02 -12.65
CA VAL A 216 -7.73 7.49 -13.40
C VAL A 216 -7.48 6.57 -14.60
N GLU A 217 -7.26 7.13 -15.78
CA GLU A 217 -6.96 6.36 -17.01
C GLU A 217 -5.46 6.36 -17.38
N LYS A 218 -4.62 6.81 -16.45
CA LYS A 218 -3.16 6.80 -16.58
C LYS A 218 -2.60 5.63 -15.78
N VAL A 219 -1.73 4.83 -16.40
CA VAL A 219 -0.98 3.78 -15.70
C VAL A 219 0.23 4.41 -15.00
N PRO A 220 0.49 4.10 -13.73
CA PRO A 220 1.70 4.58 -13.04
C PRO A 220 2.96 4.02 -13.69
N GLU A 221 4.07 4.75 -13.58
CA GLU A 221 5.34 4.29 -14.13
C GLU A 221 5.81 3.03 -13.37
N PRO A 222 6.12 1.93 -14.08
CA PRO A 222 6.58 0.71 -13.42
C PRO A 222 7.99 0.91 -12.86
N PRO A 223 8.29 0.31 -11.69
CA PRO A 223 9.62 0.43 -11.09
C PRO A 223 10.67 -0.26 -11.96
N THR A 224 11.81 0.39 -12.14
CA THR A 224 12.95 -0.17 -12.89
C THR A 224 13.92 -0.89 -11.96
N GLU A 225 14.58 -1.93 -12.46
CA GLU A 225 15.65 -2.59 -11.72
C GLU A 225 16.91 -1.72 -11.66
N THR A 226 17.57 -1.68 -10.51
CA THR A 226 18.79 -0.91 -10.30
C THR A 226 19.86 -1.75 -9.61
N LEU A 227 21.09 -1.23 -9.55
CA LEU A 227 22.16 -1.85 -8.77
C LEU A 227 21.90 -1.65 -7.26
N PRO A 228 22.49 -2.46 -6.38
CA PRO A 228 22.42 -2.23 -4.96
C PRO A 228 23.27 -1.04 -4.49
N HIS A 229 22.86 -0.42 -3.38
CA HIS A 229 23.63 0.64 -2.73
C HIS A 229 24.60 0.05 -1.68
N PRO A 230 25.87 0.51 -1.59
CA PRO A 230 26.88 -0.09 -0.71
C PRO A 230 26.48 -0.20 0.75
N VAL A 231 25.80 0.82 1.30
CA VAL A 231 25.38 0.84 2.72
C VAL A 231 24.41 -0.30 3.08
N GLY A 232 23.67 -0.83 2.11
CA GLY A 232 22.66 -1.88 2.33
C GLY A 232 23.17 -3.30 2.07
N VAL A 233 24.45 -3.46 1.74
CA VAL A 233 25.03 -4.74 1.33
C VAL A 233 25.59 -5.45 2.56
N ASP A 234 25.19 -6.71 2.73
CA ASP A 234 25.74 -7.61 3.75
C ASP A 234 26.80 -8.55 3.17
N VAL A 235 27.41 -9.35 4.05
CA VAL A 235 28.51 -10.26 3.69
C VAL A 235 28.05 -11.35 2.71
N GLU A 236 26.84 -11.89 2.90
CA GLU A 236 26.29 -12.93 2.04
C GLU A 236 26.03 -12.40 0.63
N MET A 237 25.38 -11.23 0.54
CA MET A 237 25.11 -10.57 -0.72
C MET A 237 26.41 -10.19 -1.43
N MET A 238 27.40 -9.65 -0.72
CA MET A 238 28.72 -9.37 -1.29
C MET A 238 29.37 -10.64 -1.84
N THR A 239 29.31 -11.75 -1.10
CA THR A 239 29.87 -13.05 -1.51
C THR A 239 29.23 -13.55 -2.79
N ARG A 240 27.90 -13.49 -2.88
CA ARG A 240 27.15 -13.86 -4.08
C ARG A 240 27.52 -12.97 -5.28
N MET A 241 27.58 -11.65 -5.08
CA MET A 241 27.96 -10.71 -6.14
C MET A 241 29.39 -10.95 -6.64
N VAL A 242 30.32 -11.27 -5.72
CA VAL A 242 31.70 -11.64 -6.06
C VAL A 242 31.77 -12.96 -6.84
N ALA A 243 30.93 -13.94 -6.54
CA ALA A 243 30.88 -15.20 -7.26
C ALA A 243 30.35 -15.03 -8.70
N GLU A 244 29.32 -14.20 -8.87
CA GLU A 244 28.62 -13.96 -10.15
C GLU A 244 29.33 -12.94 -11.06
N THR A 245 30.20 -12.07 -10.51
CA THR A 245 30.80 -10.98 -11.28
C THR A 245 31.72 -11.44 -12.43
N LYS A 246 31.76 -10.62 -13.48
CA LYS A 246 32.68 -10.73 -14.62
C LYS A 246 33.85 -9.73 -14.54
N ALA A 247 33.90 -8.90 -13.50
CA ALA A 247 34.94 -7.88 -13.34
C ALA A 247 36.33 -8.51 -13.11
N ARG A 248 37.37 -7.90 -13.69
CA ARG A 248 38.76 -8.39 -13.62
C ARG A 248 39.48 -8.02 -12.32
N ASN A 249 39.10 -6.91 -11.69
CA ASN A 249 39.69 -6.42 -10.45
C ASN A 249 38.61 -5.83 -9.51
N VAL A 250 38.93 -5.67 -8.22
CA VAL A 250 37.96 -5.21 -7.21
C VAL A 250 37.49 -3.78 -7.48
N VAL A 251 38.35 -2.89 -8.00
CA VAL A 251 37.91 -1.52 -8.36
C VAL A 251 36.81 -1.55 -9.41
N THR A 252 36.99 -2.31 -10.50
CA THR A 252 35.98 -2.44 -11.55
C THR A 252 34.72 -3.11 -11.02
N PHE A 253 34.87 -4.10 -10.14
CA PHE A 253 33.72 -4.73 -9.50
C PHE A 253 32.91 -3.71 -8.70
N LEU A 254 33.56 -2.89 -7.88
CA LEU A 254 32.91 -1.89 -7.04
C LEU A 254 32.21 -0.81 -7.86
N THR A 255 32.79 -0.36 -8.97
CA THR A 255 32.19 0.69 -9.82
C THR A 255 31.05 0.18 -10.70
N THR A 256 31.08 -1.10 -11.10
CA THR A 256 30.06 -1.68 -11.99
C THR A 256 28.91 -2.36 -11.26
N SER A 257 29.12 -2.80 -10.02
CA SER A 257 28.14 -3.63 -9.30
C SER A 257 27.33 -2.87 -8.27
N PHE A 258 27.68 -1.61 -7.96
CA PHE A 258 27.02 -0.81 -6.93
C PHE A 258 26.64 0.59 -7.43
N GLN A 259 25.58 1.14 -6.85
CA GLN A 259 25.22 2.54 -7.09
C GLN A 259 26.19 3.51 -6.42
N LYS A 260 26.37 4.67 -7.06
CA LYS A 260 27.07 5.84 -6.49
C LYS A 260 28.52 5.57 -6.04
N ILE A 261 29.17 4.54 -6.59
CA ILE A 261 30.61 4.29 -6.43
C ILE A 261 31.34 4.69 -7.71
N GLY A 262 32.12 5.77 -7.65
CA GLY A 262 33.09 6.12 -8.69
C GLY A 262 34.48 5.56 -8.39
N ASP A 263 35.44 5.74 -9.31
CA ASP A 263 36.82 5.25 -9.14
C ASP A 263 37.48 5.79 -7.84
N LYS A 264 37.31 7.09 -7.57
CA LYS A 264 37.81 7.72 -6.33
C LYS A 264 37.22 7.06 -5.08
N THR A 265 35.90 6.91 -5.03
CA THR A 265 35.21 6.29 -3.89
C THR A 265 35.60 4.82 -3.72
N ALA A 266 35.75 4.07 -4.82
CA ALA A 266 36.20 2.68 -4.78
C ALA A 266 37.59 2.58 -4.14
N ARG A 267 38.55 3.43 -4.54
CA ARG A 267 39.90 3.46 -3.96
C ARG A 267 39.89 3.83 -2.49
N GLU A 268 39.16 4.86 -2.09
CA GLU A 268 39.03 5.27 -0.67
C GLU A 268 38.46 4.13 0.20
N VAL A 269 37.46 3.41 -0.29
CA VAL A 269 36.88 2.26 0.41
C VAL A 269 37.87 1.10 0.51
N LEU A 270 38.62 0.82 -0.56
CA LEU A 270 39.63 -0.24 -0.55
C LEU A 270 40.79 0.06 0.39
N GLU A 271 41.20 1.33 0.50
CA GLU A 271 42.16 1.79 1.50
C GLU A 271 41.65 1.54 2.93
N LEU A 272 40.39 1.87 3.22
CA LEU A 272 39.75 1.57 4.50
C LEU A 272 39.68 0.07 4.80
N ALA A 273 39.43 -0.75 3.77
CA ALA A 273 39.39 -2.21 3.88
C ALA A 273 40.78 -2.86 3.91
N LYS A 274 41.85 -2.08 3.67
CA LYS A 274 43.24 -2.54 3.50
C LYS A 274 43.39 -3.59 2.39
N LEU A 275 42.70 -3.39 1.26
CA LEU A 275 42.73 -4.30 0.11
C LEU A 275 43.43 -3.67 -1.09
N SER A 276 44.19 -4.47 -1.82
CA SER A 276 44.80 -4.01 -3.07
C SER A 276 43.75 -3.87 -4.18
N PRO A 277 43.75 -2.76 -4.94
CA PRO A 277 42.85 -2.50 -6.06
C PRO A 277 42.78 -3.59 -7.14
N ASP A 278 43.90 -4.25 -7.40
CA ASP A 278 44.11 -5.12 -8.55
C ASP A 278 43.76 -6.58 -8.29
N ILE A 279 43.33 -6.92 -7.06
CA ILE A 279 42.95 -8.28 -6.71
C ILE A 279 41.74 -8.70 -7.58
N PRO A 280 41.76 -9.89 -8.21
CA PRO A 280 40.58 -10.41 -8.86
C PRO A 280 39.46 -10.67 -7.83
N PRO A 281 38.22 -10.19 -8.03
CA PRO A 281 37.15 -10.31 -7.04
C PRO A 281 36.94 -11.76 -6.55
N LYS A 282 36.96 -12.73 -7.48
CA LYS A 282 36.78 -14.16 -7.18
C LYS A 282 37.88 -14.79 -6.31
N LYS A 283 38.99 -14.09 -6.08
CA LYS A 283 40.08 -14.53 -5.21
C LYS A 283 40.01 -13.94 -3.80
N LEU A 284 39.01 -13.10 -3.49
CA LEU A 284 38.84 -12.54 -2.16
C LEU A 284 38.52 -13.63 -1.14
N SER A 285 39.21 -13.63 -0.01
CA SER A 285 38.90 -14.51 1.12
C SER A 285 37.65 -14.03 1.87
N HIS A 286 37.04 -14.90 2.67
CA HIS A 286 35.89 -14.55 3.53
C HIS A 286 36.20 -13.39 4.48
N GLU A 287 37.43 -13.32 5.01
CA GLU A 287 37.88 -12.21 5.85
C GLU A 287 37.98 -10.90 5.08
N GLN A 288 38.50 -10.95 3.84
CA GLN A 288 38.61 -9.77 2.98
C GLN A 288 37.23 -9.23 2.56
N ILE A 289 36.28 -10.13 2.26
CA ILE A 289 34.88 -9.76 1.99
C ILE A 289 34.27 -9.08 3.22
N THR A 290 34.48 -9.63 4.41
CA THR A 290 33.99 -9.04 5.67
C THR A 290 34.61 -7.67 5.93
N SER A 291 35.92 -7.51 5.68
CA SER A 291 36.62 -6.22 5.78
C SER A 291 36.01 -5.18 4.83
N LEU A 292 35.72 -5.57 3.58
CA LEU A 292 35.11 -4.70 2.58
C LEU A 292 33.71 -4.23 2.99
N VAL A 293 32.87 -5.13 3.50
CA VAL A 293 31.53 -4.78 4.00
C VAL A 293 31.59 -3.87 5.23
N ASN A 294 32.54 -4.11 6.12
CA ASN A 294 32.77 -3.22 7.26
C ASN A 294 33.27 -1.84 6.83
N ALA A 295 34.10 -1.76 5.78
CA ALA A 295 34.53 -0.50 5.18
C ALA A 295 33.34 0.26 4.57
N PHE A 296 32.40 -0.42 3.89
CA PHE A 296 31.16 0.20 3.44
C PHE A 296 30.35 0.83 4.58
N LYS A 297 30.21 0.13 5.71
CA LYS A 297 29.45 0.66 6.87
C LYS A 297 30.12 1.87 7.52
N ARG A 298 31.46 1.95 7.47
CA ARG A 298 32.24 3.07 8.05
C ARG A 298 32.39 4.26 7.11
N TYR A 299 32.15 4.08 5.81
CA TYR A 299 32.32 5.13 4.83
C TYR A 299 31.07 6.03 4.78
N GLU A 300 31.17 7.22 5.39
CA GLU A 300 30.04 8.14 5.53
C GLU A 300 29.78 9.01 4.28
N LYS A 301 30.71 9.03 3.32
CA LYS A 301 30.65 9.94 2.16
C LYS A 301 29.88 9.36 0.96
N PHE A 302 29.14 8.27 1.14
CA PHE A 302 28.28 7.78 0.07
C PHE A 302 27.18 8.79 -0.23
N ARG A 303 26.95 9.04 -1.53
CA ARG A 303 25.78 9.80 -1.96
C ARG A 303 24.52 8.95 -1.70
N PRO A 304 23.37 9.57 -1.39
CA PRO A 304 22.13 8.83 -1.19
C PRO A 304 21.77 7.97 -2.41
N PRO A 305 21.09 6.82 -2.19
CA PRO A 305 20.67 5.93 -3.25
C PRO A 305 19.70 6.62 -4.22
N ASP A 306 19.68 6.12 -5.45
CA ASP A 306 18.81 6.66 -6.48
C ASP A 306 17.34 6.27 -6.21
N PRO A 307 16.37 7.19 -6.36
CA PRO A 307 14.94 6.88 -6.20
C PRO A 307 14.30 6.23 -7.42
N THR A 308 15.01 6.12 -8.56
CA THR A 308 14.49 5.50 -9.80
C THR A 308 13.89 4.08 -9.64
N PRO A 309 14.32 3.17 -8.73
CA PRO A 309 13.67 1.87 -8.57
C PRO A 309 12.33 1.92 -7.82
N LEU A 310 11.88 3.11 -7.42
CA LEU A 310 10.63 3.33 -6.69
C LEU A 310 9.52 3.80 -7.64
N SER A 311 8.32 3.33 -7.36
CA SER A 311 7.06 3.72 -7.97
C SER A 311 6.10 4.09 -6.82
N PRO A 312 6.13 5.35 -6.33
CA PRO A 312 5.19 5.81 -5.31
C PRO A 312 3.73 5.74 -5.83
N VAL A 313 2.75 5.95 -4.96
CA VAL A 313 1.35 6.07 -5.42
C VAL A 313 1.23 7.31 -6.31
N GLY A 314 1.83 8.42 -5.87
CA GLY A 314 1.80 9.72 -6.51
C GLY A 314 0.70 10.60 -5.93
N LYS A 315 1.01 11.90 -5.78
CA LYS A 315 0.10 12.91 -5.24
C LYS A 315 -1.28 12.90 -5.92
N GLU A 316 -1.29 12.90 -7.26
CA GLU A 316 -2.51 12.93 -8.08
C GLU A 316 -3.35 11.66 -7.91
N PHE A 317 -2.71 10.50 -7.91
CA PHE A 317 -3.39 9.21 -7.78
C PHE A 317 -4.00 9.05 -6.38
N LEU A 318 -3.23 9.34 -5.33
CA LEU A 318 -3.71 9.23 -3.96
C LEU A 318 -4.86 10.20 -3.69
N GLU A 319 -4.78 11.44 -4.21
CA GLU A 319 -5.89 12.40 -4.11
C GLU A 319 -7.14 11.90 -4.84
N ALA A 320 -7.00 11.39 -6.08
CA ALA A 320 -8.11 10.86 -6.88
C ALA A 320 -8.80 9.67 -6.20
N GLY A 321 -8.02 8.75 -5.61
CA GLY A 321 -8.53 7.60 -4.87
C GLY A 321 -9.29 8.01 -3.61
N ILE A 322 -8.73 8.91 -2.81
CA ILE A 322 -9.40 9.43 -1.60
C ILE A 322 -10.71 10.13 -1.96
N ARG A 323 -10.70 10.98 -2.99
CA ARG A 323 -11.90 11.70 -3.45
C ARG A 323 -12.98 10.73 -3.94
N LYS A 324 -12.61 9.72 -4.71
CA LYS A 324 -13.57 8.73 -5.23
C LYS A 324 -14.28 7.94 -4.14
N ILE A 325 -13.55 7.57 -3.08
CA ILE A 325 -14.07 6.69 -2.02
C ILE A 325 -14.80 7.47 -0.92
N PHE A 326 -14.29 8.63 -0.50
CA PHE A 326 -14.82 9.37 0.65
C PHE A 326 -15.55 10.66 0.30
N ASN A 327 -15.37 11.19 -0.91
CA ASN A 327 -15.90 12.49 -1.33
C ASN A 327 -15.73 13.61 -0.27
N PRO A 328 -14.51 13.85 0.24
CA PRO A 328 -14.29 14.80 1.33
C PRO A 328 -14.37 16.25 0.85
N ASP A 329 -14.74 17.15 1.76
CA ASP A 329 -14.78 18.59 1.49
C ASP A 329 -13.37 19.19 1.35
N PHE A 330 -12.41 18.60 2.07
CA PHE A 330 -11.00 18.96 2.02
C PHE A 330 -10.14 17.71 1.90
N VAL A 331 -9.14 17.78 1.03
CA VAL A 331 -8.04 16.81 0.95
C VAL A 331 -6.75 17.54 0.64
N TYR A 332 -5.68 17.14 1.30
CA TYR A 332 -4.32 17.61 1.00
C TYR A 332 -3.37 16.43 1.05
N VAL A 333 -2.59 16.28 -0.01
CA VAL A 333 -1.63 15.19 -0.20
C VAL A 333 -0.22 15.75 -0.30
N VAL A 334 0.72 15.13 0.42
CA VAL A 334 2.15 15.43 0.43
C VAL A 334 2.90 14.20 -0.02
N GLN A 335 3.79 14.38 -0.99
CA GLN A 335 4.82 13.41 -1.33
C GLN A 335 6.17 14.04 -0.94
N ARG A 336 6.91 13.37 -0.06
CA ARG A 336 8.22 13.84 0.40
C ARG A 336 9.29 13.54 -0.65
N GLU A 337 10.40 14.26 -0.54
CA GLU A 337 11.61 13.91 -1.29
C GLU A 337 12.10 12.50 -0.87
N PRO A 338 12.72 11.76 -1.79
CA PRO A 338 13.28 10.45 -1.47
C PRO A 338 14.33 10.54 -0.36
N SER A 339 14.25 9.61 0.58
CA SER A 339 15.21 9.42 1.65
C SER A 339 15.77 8.00 1.60
N SER A 340 16.64 7.64 2.53
CA SER A 340 17.21 6.29 2.57
C SER A 340 17.39 5.80 3.99
N TYR A 341 17.19 4.50 4.20
CA TYR A 341 17.52 3.83 5.45
C TYR A 341 18.28 2.54 5.11
N SER A 342 19.36 2.24 5.83
CA SER A 342 20.16 1.02 5.61
C SER A 342 20.47 0.72 4.13
N GLY A 343 20.75 1.75 3.31
CA GLY A 343 21.03 1.62 1.88
C GLY A 343 19.82 1.37 0.96
N HIS A 344 18.59 1.35 1.48
CA HIS A 344 17.38 1.26 0.68
C HIS A 344 16.76 2.66 0.50
N PRO A 345 16.52 3.12 -0.75
CA PRO A 345 15.78 4.35 -0.97
C PRO A 345 14.31 4.13 -0.60
N PHE A 346 13.69 5.14 0.00
CA PHE A 346 12.26 5.15 0.28
C PHE A 346 11.64 6.53 0.07
N ILE A 347 10.35 6.57 -0.26
CA ILE A 347 9.55 7.79 -0.33
C ILE A 347 8.37 7.63 0.63
N VAL A 348 8.04 8.71 1.33
CA VAL A 348 6.88 8.80 2.22
C VAL A 348 5.85 9.74 1.60
N GLU A 349 4.61 9.27 1.57
CA GLU A 349 3.45 10.04 1.16
C GLU A 349 2.48 10.08 2.34
N ALA A 350 1.88 11.24 2.57
CA ALA A 350 0.85 11.40 3.57
C ALA A 350 -0.30 12.23 3.01
N ALA A 351 -1.52 11.92 3.41
CA ALA A 351 -2.67 12.72 3.08
C ALA A 351 -3.59 12.87 4.28
N VAL A 352 -4.33 13.98 4.28
CA VAL A 352 -5.37 14.25 5.26
C VAL A 352 -6.64 14.64 4.52
N ALA A 353 -7.75 14.01 4.87
CA ALA A 353 -9.07 14.28 4.32
C ALA A 353 -10.07 14.61 5.44
N TYR A 354 -10.92 15.61 5.21
CA TYR A 354 -11.89 16.08 6.20
C TYR A 354 -13.27 16.27 5.56
N GLY A 355 -14.31 15.79 6.24
CA GLY A 355 -15.71 15.93 5.83
C GLY A 355 -16.20 14.86 4.86
N GLY A 356 -17.28 15.16 4.12
CA GLY A 356 -17.89 14.21 3.18
C GLY A 356 -18.44 12.94 3.84
N ASN A 357 -18.14 11.77 3.25
CA ASN A 357 -18.58 10.46 3.74
C ASN A 357 -17.65 9.87 4.81
N ILE A 358 -16.74 10.65 5.37
CA ILE A 358 -15.87 10.21 6.47
C ILE A 358 -16.70 10.22 7.76
N PRO A 359 -16.86 9.08 8.45
CA PRO A 359 -17.67 9.04 9.66
C PRO A 359 -17.02 9.88 10.77
N PRO A 360 -17.77 10.72 11.50
CA PRO A 360 -17.24 11.41 12.68
C PRO A 360 -16.79 10.40 13.73
N SER A 361 -15.56 10.56 14.23
CA SER A 361 -14.97 9.68 15.23
C SER A 361 -14.18 10.48 16.27
N GLU A 362 -14.13 9.96 17.50
CA GLU A 362 -13.27 10.49 18.58
C GLU A 362 -11.79 10.20 18.31
N THR A 363 -11.52 9.05 17.68
CA THR A 363 -10.20 8.64 17.24
C THR A 363 -9.99 8.94 15.76
N ILE A 364 -8.75 9.25 15.41
CA ILE A 364 -8.37 9.49 14.01
C ILE A 364 -8.45 8.19 13.22
N GLN A 365 -9.12 8.23 12.07
CA GLN A 365 -9.15 7.08 11.16
C GLN A 365 -7.86 7.04 10.35
N LEU A 366 -7.01 6.04 10.62
CA LEU A 366 -5.71 5.88 9.98
C LEU A 366 -5.74 4.78 8.92
N TYR A 367 -5.35 5.15 7.69
CA TYR A 367 -5.23 4.27 6.55
C TYR A 367 -3.75 4.13 6.18
N ARG A 368 -3.21 2.92 6.32
CA ARG A 368 -1.77 2.66 6.13
C ARG A 368 -1.52 1.88 4.85
N PHE A 369 -0.48 2.27 4.13
CA PHE A 369 -0.08 1.63 2.89
C PHE A 369 1.44 1.43 2.83
N ALA A 370 1.86 0.31 2.26
CA ALA A 370 3.25 0.01 1.96
C ALA A 370 3.37 -0.55 0.55
N ASN A 371 4.25 0.00 -0.29
CA ASN A 371 4.43 -0.43 -1.69
C ASN A 371 3.11 -0.58 -2.47
N LYS A 372 2.16 0.36 -2.31
CA LYS A 372 0.80 0.33 -2.91
C LYS A 372 -0.12 -0.79 -2.41
N ILE A 373 0.17 -1.37 -1.24
CA ILE A 373 -0.63 -2.39 -0.56
C ILE A 373 -1.23 -1.80 0.73
N PRO A 374 -2.52 -1.99 1.02
CA PRO A 374 -3.09 -1.61 2.30
C PRO A 374 -2.67 -2.55 3.45
N LEU A 375 -2.39 -1.97 4.61
CA LEU A 375 -2.07 -2.69 5.84
C LEU A 375 -3.29 -2.65 6.79
N LEU A 376 -3.88 -3.81 7.08
CA LEU A 376 -5.18 -3.89 7.76
C LEU A 376 -5.13 -4.47 9.18
N TYR A 377 -4.06 -5.19 9.52
CA TYR A 377 -3.84 -5.75 10.84
C TYR A 377 -2.70 -5.03 11.58
N ASP A 378 -2.56 -5.31 12.87
CA ASP A 378 -1.46 -4.85 13.73
C ASP A 378 -1.22 -3.33 13.72
N GLU A 379 -2.29 -2.54 13.61
CA GLU A 379 -2.22 -1.09 13.46
C GLU A 379 -1.44 -0.41 14.60
N ARG A 380 -1.69 -0.79 15.85
CA ARG A 380 -1.00 -0.22 17.03
C ARG A 380 0.49 -0.52 17.08
N ALA A 381 0.94 -1.55 16.37
CA ALA A 381 2.35 -1.90 16.28
C ALA A 381 3.06 -1.15 15.14
N ASP A 382 2.36 -0.38 14.33
CA ASP A 382 2.93 0.31 13.17
C ASP A 382 3.55 1.67 13.55
N VAL A 383 4.67 2.02 12.91
CA VAL A 383 5.30 3.34 13.05
C VAL A 383 4.33 4.49 12.71
N ALA A 384 3.41 4.29 11.77
CA ALA A 384 2.42 5.29 11.40
C ALA A 384 1.43 5.59 12.52
N TRP A 385 1.00 4.56 13.27
CA TRP A 385 0.16 4.74 14.44
C TRP A 385 0.90 5.56 15.50
N LYS A 386 2.13 5.15 15.81
CA LYS A 386 3.01 5.87 16.75
C LYS A 386 3.16 7.34 16.37
N VAL A 387 3.40 7.67 15.09
CA VAL A 387 3.51 9.06 14.65
C VAL A 387 2.20 9.83 14.82
N VAL A 388 1.08 9.26 14.38
CA VAL A 388 -0.24 9.94 14.40
C VAL A 388 -0.73 10.17 15.83
N ASP A 389 -0.47 9.23 16.74
CA ASP A 389 -0.92 9.27 18.13
C ASP A 389 0.06 10.05 19.03
N GLU A 390 1.36 9.78 18.96
CA GLU A 390 2.36 10.34 19.89
C GLU A 390 3.02 11.64 19.41
N LYS A 391 3.16 11.83 18.07
CA LYS A 391 3.96 12.96 17.51
C LYS A 391 3.12 14.09 16.95
N ILE A 392 1.85 13.85 16.66
CA ILE A 392 0.94 14.81 16.04
C ILE A 392 -0.19 15.16 17.01
N ASP A 393 -0.12 16.36 17.57
CA ASP A 393 -1.23 16.91 18.35
C ASP A 393 -2.23 17.62 17.43
N TRP A 394 -3.36 16.96 17.18
CA TRP A 394 -4.45 17.44 16.32
C TRP A 394 -5.16 18.69 16.86
N ASN A 395 -5.08 18.96 18.17
CA ASN A 395 -5.66 20.18 18.76
C ASN A 395 -4.93 21.43 18.25
N ASN A 396 -3.60 21.34 18.05
CA ASN A 396 -2.80 22.44 17.49
C ASN A 396 -3.20 22.83 16.06
N TYR A 397 -3.89 21.92 15.36
CA TYR A 397 -4.43 22.10 14.01
C TYR A 397 -5.92 22.41 13.99
N LYS A 398 -6.54 22.70 15.15
CA LYS A 398 -7.96 23.04 15.33
C LYS A 398 -8.95 21.94 14.89
N VAL A 399 -8.55 20.68 14.98
CA VAL A 399 -9.44 19.56 14.67
C VAL A 399 -10.45 19.38 15.82
N PRO A 400 -11.77 19.44 15.57
CA PRO A 400 -12.77 19.20 16.61
C PRO A 400 -12.81 17.71 17.02
N LYS A 401 -13.41 17.39 18.16
CA LYS A 401 -13.68 16.01 18.58
C LYS A 401 -15.16 15.87 18.97
N PRO A 402 -15.92 14.94 18.37
CA PRO A 402 -15.53 14.03 17.29
C PRO A 402 -15.32 14.77 15.95
N ALA A 403 -14.44 14.23 15.09
CA ALA A 403 -14.17 14.81 13.76
C ALA A 403 -14.33 13.79 12.62
N PRO A 404 -14.86 14.22 11.46
CA PRO A 404 -14.83 13.44 10.23
C PRO A 404 -13.45 13.55 9.56
N LEU A 405 -12.40 13.08 10.25
CA LEU A 405 -11.00 13.20 9.84
C LEU A 405 -10.41 11.82 9.52
N ALA A 406 -9.88 11.68 8.30
CA ALA A 406 -9.12 10.52 7.86
C ALA A 406 -7.67 10.91 7.51
N VAL A 407 -6.73 10.08 7.95
CA VAL A 407 -5.29 10.23 7.72
C VAL A 407 -4.80 9.04 6.92
N PHE A 408 -4.07 9.30 5.84
CA PHE A 408 -3.53 8.28 4.95
C PHE A 408 -2.01 8.36 4.96
N THR A 409 -1.33 7.24 5.07
CA THR A 409 0.13 7.15 5.06
C THR A 409 0.56 6.08 4.07
N SER A 410 1.50 6.40 3.18
CA SER A 410 2.07 5.46 2.20
C SER A 410 3.59 5.52 2.26
N ILE A 411 4.22 4.36 2.32
CA ILE A 411 5.68 4.24 2.24
C ILE A 411 6.00 3.32 1.05
N CYS A 412 6.87 3.77 0.15
CA CYS A 412 7.39 2.92 -0.91
C CYS A 412 8.92 2.77 -0.79
N SER A 413 9.42 1.55 -0.94
CA SER A 413 10.84 1.22 -0.85
C SER A 413 11.15 -0.08 -1.60
N THR A 414 12.41 -0.30 -1.98
CA THR A 414 12.88 -1.59 -2.52
C THR A 414 12.74 -2.72 -1.51
N LYS A 415 12.79 -2.39 -0.21
CA LYS A 415 12.58 -3.31 0.90
C LYS A 415 11.79 -2.55 1.94
N ILE A 416 10.70 -3.10 2.46
CA ILE A 416 9.95 -2.48 3.57
C ILE A 416 10.38 -3.19 4.86
N PRO A 417 10.70 -2.46 5.95
CA PRO A 417 11.13 -3.09 7.19
C PRO A 417 9.90 -3.56 7.99
N TYR A 418 9.26 -4.64 7.56
CA TYR A 418 8.11 -5.19 8.30
C TYR A 418 8.53 -5.77 9.66
N LYS A 419 7.67 -5.62 10.68
CA LYS A 419 7.87 -6.25 12.01
C LYS A 419 7.61 -7.75 11.99
N THR A 420 6.68 -8.20 11.14
CA THR A 420 6.23 -9.59 11.03
C THR A 420 6.32 -10.09 9.59
N VAL A 421 6.39 -11.42 9.41
CA VAL A 421 6.43 -12.06 8.09
C VAL A 421 5.14 -11.79 7.29
N GLY A 422 4.01 -11.63 7.98
CA GLY A 422 2.70 -11.33 7.38
C GLY A 422 2.56 -9.91 6.79
N LYS A 423 3.58 -9.04 6.91
CA LYS A 423 3.60 -7.70 6.32
C LYS A 423 2.43 -6.81 6.74
N GLU A 424 2.12 -6.78 8.03
CA GLU A 424 0.97 -6.01 8.55
C GLU A 424 1.37 -4.72 9.27
N ALA A 425 2.61 -4.63 9.74
CA ALA A 425 3.11 -3.45 10.45
C ALA A 425 4.56 -3.12 10.05
N ILE A 426 4.84 -1.83 9.89
CA ILE A 426 6.18 -1.30 9.59
C ILE A 426 6.95 -1.06 10.89
N ALA A 427 8.23 -1.43 10.90
CA ALA A 427 9.12 -1.28 12.03
C ALA A 427 9.50 0.19 12.30
N ASP A 428 9.74 0.51 13.57
CA ASP A 428 10.14 1.83 14.02
C ASP A 428 11.59 2.13 13.62
N ARG A 429 11.77 2.66 12.41
CA ARG A 429 13.05 3.20 11.94
C ARG A 429 13.06 4.72 12.12
N PRO A 430 14.08 5.31 12.78
CA PRO A 430 14.13 6.76 13.03
C PRO A 430 13.99 7.61 11.75
N GLU A 431 14.58 7.17 10.63
CA GLU A 431 14.53 7.85 9.35
C GLU A 431 13.10 7.89 8.79
N ILE A 432 12.37 6.77 8.88
CA ILE A 432 10.98 6.66 8.45
C ILE A 432 10.06 7.47 9.36
N GLU A 433 10.22 7.34 10.68
CA GLU A 433 9.45 8.10 11.68
C GLU A 433 9.58 9.61 11.46
N ARG A 434 10.80 10.09 11.20
CA ARG A 434 11.08 11.51 10.95
C ARG A 434 10.38 12.01 9.70
N GLU A 435 10.53 11.34 8.56
CA GLU A 435 9.91 11.79 7.30
C GLU A 435 8.38 11.73 7.36
N LEU A 436 7.82 10.70 8.02
CA LEU A 436 6.38 10.60 8.22
C LEU A 436 5.84 11.72 9.11
N THR A 437 6.55 12.04 10.20
CA THR A 437 6.20 13.17 11.08
C THR A 437 6.21 14.48 10.30
N MET A 438 7.23 14.71 9.46
CA MET A 438 7.32 15.92 8.64
C MET A 438 6.18 16.02 7.63
N ALA A 439 5.85 14.92 6.94
CA ALA A 439 4.75 14.85 5.97
C ALA A 439 3.39 15.16 6.63
N LEU A 440 3.11 14.56 7.79
CA LEU A 440 1.87 14.78 8.53
C LEU A 440 1.77 16.19 9.12
N ARG A 441 2.87 16.78 9.60
CA ARG A 441 2.89 18.18 10.04
C ARG A 441 2.56 19.14 8.90
N GLU A 442 3.02 18.85 7.69
CA GLU A 442 2.68 19.64 6.51
C GLU A 442 1.19 19.53 6.16
N CYS A 443 0.63 18.32 6.20
CA CYS A 443 -0.81 18.12 6.03
C CYS A 443 -1.62 18.85 7.10
N GLY A 444 -1.21 18.75 8.37
CA GLY A 444 -1.87 19.41 9.50
C GLY A 444 -1.88 20.93 9.37
N ARG A 445 -0.78 21.56 8.91
CA ARG A 445 -0.75 23.02 8.65
C ARG A 445 -1.79 23.43 7.61
N ASN A 446 -1.93 22.68 6.53
CA ASN A 446 -2.92 22.97 5.48
C ASN A 446 -4.35 22.72 5.96
N LEU A 447 -4.58 21.66 6.75
CA LEU A 447 -5.88 21.42 7.39
C LEU A 447 -6.27 22.56 8.32
N LYS A 448 -5.34 23.07 9.14
CA LYS A 448 -5.58 24.20 10.04
C LYS A 448 -6.04 25.44 9.29
N LEU A 449 -5.45 25.72 8.12
CA LEU A 449 -5.86 26.85 7.28
C LEU A 449 -7.30 26.67 6.77
N TYR A 450 -7.68 25.46 6.38
CA TYR A 450 -9.04 25.13 5.96
C TYR A 450 -10.04 25.29 7.11
N LEU A 451 -9.79 24.65 8.26
CA LEU A 451 -10.68 24.72 9.42
C LEU A 451 -10.81 26.14 9.98
N SER A 452 -9.71 26.92 9.99
CA SER A 452 -9.77 28.33 10.39
C SER A 452 -10.63 29.19 9.47
N ARG A 453 -10.77 28.84 8.18
CA ARG A 453 -11.68 29.53 7.26
C ARG A 453 -13.14 29.20 7.56
N ILE A 454 -13.42 27.94 7.90
CA ILE A 454 -14.76 27.50 8.32
C ILE A 454 -15.16 28.22 9.61
N GLU A 455 -14.31 28.17 10.63
CA GLU A 455 -14.55 28.82 11.93
C GLU A 455 -14.82 30.32 11.77
N LYS A 456 -14.04 31.02 10.93
CA LYS A 456 -14.27 32.45 10.62
C LYS A 456 -15.61 32.70 9.93
N ARG A 457 -16.04 31.82 9.00
CA ARG A 457 -17.33 31.92 8.33
C ARG A 457 -18.48 31.70 9.30
N GLU A 458 -18.38 30.70 10.16
CA GLU A 458 -19.37 30.42 11.21
C GLU A 458 -19.47 31.56 12.23
N ALA A 459 -18.33 32.09 12.68
CA ALA A 459 -18.31 33.23 13.59
C ALA A 459 -18.93 34.49 12.97
N ALA A 460 -18.66 34.74 11.69
CA ALA A 460 -19.28 35.84 10.95
C ALA A 460 -20.80 35.64 10.81
N ALA A 461 -21.25 34.44 10.46
CA ALA A 461 -22.66 34.10 10.35
C ALA A 461 -23.41 34.24 11.68
N LYS A 462 -22.85 33.71 12.79
CA LYS A 462 -23.39 33.87 14.15
C LYS A 462 -23.47 35.35 14.56
N ARG A 463 -22.43 36.13 14.26
CA ARG A 463 -22.42 37.57 14.54
C ARG A 463 -23.51 38.31 13.76
N LEU A 464 -23.69 37.97 12.48
CA LEU A 464 -24.75 38.54 11.65
C LEU A 464 -26.14 38.17 12.15
N SER A 465 -26.37 36.92 12.58
CA SER A 465 -27.67 36.51 13.14
C SER A 465 -27.98 37.23 14.46
N LEU A 466 -26.98 37.43 15.32
CA LEU A 466 -27.13 38.22 16.55
C LEU A 466 -27.48 39.68 16.24
N TYR A 467 -26.82 40.29 15.25
CA TYR A 467 -27.18 41.65 14.82
C TYR A 467 -28.59 41.72 14.24
N ALA A 468 -29.00 40.75 13.42
CA ALA A 468 -30.36 40.69 12.91
C ALA A 468 -31.41 40.62 14.04
N LYS A 469 -31.14 39.87 15.11
CA LYS A 469 -32.05 39.72 16.26
C LYS A 469 -32.08 40.94 17.19
N TYR A 470 -30.92 41.44 17.61
CA TYR A 470 -30.83 42.45 18.68
C TYR A 470 -30.86 43.90 18.18
N LEU A 471 -30.37 44.18 16.98
CA LEU A 471 -30.31 45.55 16.46
C LEU A 471 -31.69 46.21 16.32
N PRO A 472 -32.77 45.51 15.89
CA PRO A 472 -34.13 46.06 15.89
C PRO A 472 -34.65 46.41 17.29
N MET A 473 -34.36 45.55 18.28
CA MET A 473 -34.77 45.77 19.68
C MET A 473 -34.04 46.97 20.29
N ILE A 474 -32.72 47.07 20.08
CA ILE A 474 -31.93 48.22 20.53
C ILE A 474 -32.46 49.51 19.91
N ALA A 475 -32.70 49.53 18.59
CA ALA A 475 -33.25 50.71 17.91
C ALA A 475 -34.61 51.14 18.47
N GLU A 476 -35.48 50.18 18.83
CA GLU A 476 -36.77 50.47 19.43
C GLU A 476 -36.67 50.98 20.87
N PHE A 477 -35.91 50.29 21.75
CA PHE A 477 -35.76 50.69 23.14
C PHE A 477 -35.02 52.01 23.30
N SER A 478 -33.97 52.25 22.50
CA SER A 478 -33.26 53.53 22.51
C SER A 478 -34.12 54.68 22.01
N ALA A 479 -34.96 54.46 20.98
CA ALA A 479 -35.89 55.47 20.50
C ALA A 479 -36.97 55.81 21.54
N LYS A 480 -37.52 54.78 22.22
CA LYS A 480 -38.46 54.95 23.34
C LYS A 480 -37.83 55.74 24.50
N ALA A 481 -36.61 55.39 24.91
CA ALA A 481 -35.91 56.06 26.01
C ALA A 481 -35.56 57.52 25.71
N ALA A 482 -35.18 57.83 24.46
CA ALA A 482 -34.84 59.18 24.03
C ALA A 482 -36.06 60.03 23.61
N GLY A 483 -37.27 59.46 23.58
CA GLY A 483 -38.48 60.13 23.09
C GLY A 483 -38.43 60.49 21.60
N THR A 484 -37.64 59.77 20.80
CA THR A 484 -37.45 60.05 19.36
C THR A 484 -38.01 58.94 18.48
N LYS A 485 -38.14 59.20 17.17
CA LYS A 485 -38.63 58.21 16.20
C LYS A 485 -37.59 57.11 15.98
N LYS A 486 -38.04 55.86 15.85
CA LYS A 486 -37.19 54.69 15.58
C LYS A 486 -36.27 54.97 14.38
N PRO A 487 -34.93 54.89 14.56
CA PRO A 487 -34.00 55.06 13.46
C PRO A 487 -34.12 53.89 12.47
N ASP A 488 -33.97 54.18 11.18
CA ASP A 488 -34.02 53.14 10.14
C ASP A 488 -32.75 52.31 10.15
N ILE A 489 -32.89 51.03 10.49
CA ILE A 489 -31.81 50.04 10.58
C ILE A 489 -31.54 49.34 9.25
N LYS A 490 -32.44 49.46 8.26
CA LYS A 490 -32.33 48.78 6.95
C LYS A 490 -31.03 49.12 6.20
N PRO A 491 -30.55 50.38 6.17
CA PRO A 491 -29.29 50.71 5.50
C PRO A 491 -28.06 50.05 6.15
N LEU A 492 -28.11 49.85 7.47
CA LEU A 492 -27.01 49.28 8.24
C LEU A 492 -26.94 47.76 8.07
N LEU A 493 -28.10 47.10 8.10
CA LEU A 493 -28.24 45.66 7.85
C LEU A 493 -27.85 45.30 6.41
N LYS A 494 -28.21 46.15 5.44
CA LYS A 494 -27.83 45.99 4.03
C LYS A 494 -26.32 46.14 3.81
N LYS A 495 -25.66 47.08 4.51
CA LYS A 495 -24.19 47.22 4.50
C LYS A 495 -23.46 46.03 5.14
N MET A 496 -24.11 45.31 6.06
CA MET A 496 -23.57 44.10 6.69
C MET A 496 -23.84 42.82 5.89
N GLY A 497 -24.52 42.92 4.72
CA GLY A 497 -24.76 41.80 3.82
C GLY A 497 -25.98 40.94 4.19
N ILE A 498 -26.86 41.41 5.08
CA ILE A 498 -28.09 40.71 5.45
C ILE A 498 -29.20 41.09 4.45
N THR A 499 -29.81 40.09 3.82
CA THR A 499 -30.91 40.31 2.87
C THR A 499 -32.26 40.46 3.59
N GLU A 500 -33.20 41.25 3.03
CA GLU A 500 -34.52 41.49 3.64
C GLU A 500 -35.30 40.18 3.91
N LYS A 501 -35.08 39.12 3.11
CA LYS A 501 -35.67 37.79 3.31
C LYS A 501 -35.21 37.06 4.58
N GLU A 502 -33.99 37.29 5.06
CA GLU A 502 -33.45 36.64 6.27
C GLU A 502 -33.94 37.33 7.55
N LEU A 503 -34.29 38.62 7.46
CA LEU A 503 -34.90 39.40 8.53
C LEU A 503 -36.36 39.01 8.77
N GLU A 504 -37.14 38.75 7.71
CA GLU A 504 -38.54 38.32 7.82
C GLU A 504 -38.67 36.91 8.44
N GLN A 505 -37.75 35.99 8.14
CA GLN A 505 -37.76 34.64 8.73
C GLN A 505 -37.43 34.63 10.23
N THR A 506 -36.57 35.53 10.70
CA THR A 506 -36.22 35.62 12.13
C THR A 506 -37.25 36.37 12.96
N SER A 507 -37.97 37.36 12.38
CA SER A 507 -39.09 38.01 13.05
C SER A 507 -40.29 37.08 13.24
N THR A 508 -40.53 36.14 12.32
CA THR A 508 -41.65 35.20 12.43
C THR A 508 -41.45 34.15 13.54
N GLN A 509 -40.21 33.76 13.83
CA GLN A 509 -39.90 32.81 14.92
C GLN A 509 -39.96 33.45 16.31
N ALA A 510 -39.65 34.75 16.43
CA ALA A 510 -39.67 35.47 17.71
C ALA A 510 -41.09 35.86 18.18
N GLU A 511 -42.11 35.72 17.33
CA GLU A 511 -43.52 35.92 17.70
C GLU A 511 -44.21 34.61 18.16
N THR A 512 -43.51 33.47 18.09
CA THR A 512 -44.01 32.14 18.47
C THR A 512 -43.36 31.52 19.73
N GLU A 513 -42.39 32.20 20.34
CA GLU A 513 -41.88 31.92 21.70
C GLU A 513 -42.26 33.06 22.64
#